data_AF-A0ABC7ZFT4-F1
#
_entry.id   AF-A0ABC7ZFT4-F1
#
_cell.length_a   1.000
_cell.length_b   1.000
_cell.length_c   1.000
_cell.angle_alpha   90.00
_cell.angle_beta   90.00
_cell.angle_gamma   90.00
#
_symmetry.space_group_name_H-M   'P 1'
#
loop_
_entity.id
_entity.type
_entity.pdbx_description
1 polymer ?
#
loop_
_entity_poly.entity_id
_entity_poly.type
_entity_poly.pdbx_seq_one_letter_code
_entity_poly.pdbx_strand_id
1 'polypeptide(L)'
;MNEATAGAALKYHIKRALERSHSISEFSKNLELSAQNAKFSNNTLKIIEELTNGIKQASEELKEKAFDFSNEKLTNEQIKELLNNAEIPTSGRDAITFGVNNLNPEIVEFLHKNNKKMIIEKASNKELELLKDANFKQNIRASLDHDAIAHILKRHGVNSINVKNGESPITYEDIANYRYIVNHADAILRTLDKYKEEAITAFKQINGYAVVVEQAVNKKNELVLKTMFKSNGDYKNNDVYKEFSSTSLDTNAKVPHGLSSHSGAEKNNT
;
A
#
# COMPACT_ATOMS: atom_id res chain seq x y z
N MET A 1 -25.00 4.72 -46.26
CA MET A 1 -23.63 4.39 -46.69
C MET A 1 -23.56 2.91 -46.99
N ASN A 2 -22.92 2.47 -48.08
CA ASN A 2 -22.60 1.06 -48.27
C ASN A 2 -21.39 0.69 -47.36
N GLU A 3 -21.21 -0.59 -47.03
CA GLU A 3 -20.15 -1.05 -46.10
C GLU A 3 -18.74 -0.67 -46.57
N ALA A 4 -18.49 -0.67 -47.88
CA ALA A 4 -17.20 -0.27 -48.45
C ALA A 4 -16.85 1.20 -48.14
N THR A 5 -17.83 2.10 -48.19
CA THR A 5 -17.62 3.52 -47.83
C THR A 5 -17.44 3.69 -46.32
N ALA A 6 -18.13 2.88 -45.51
CA ALA A 6 -18.01 2.90 -44.05
C ALA A 6 -16.63 2.40 -43.57
N GLY A 7 -16.09 1.35 -44.20
CA GLY A 7 -14.76 0.82 -43.91
C GLY A 7 -13.63 1.82 -44.24
N ALA A 8 -13.74 2.52 -45.37
CA ALA A 8 -12.79 3.57 -45.74
C ALA A 8 -12.81 4.75 -44.76
N ALA A 9 -14.00 5.17 -44.32
CA ALA A 9 -14.16 6.21 -43.31
C ALA A 9 -13.57 5.77 -41.96
N LEU A 10 -13.86 4.55 -41.49
CA LEU A 10 -13.28 4.02 -40.25
C LEU A 10 -11.74 4.00 -40.31
N LYS A 11 -11.17 3.51 -41.42
CA LYS A 11 -9.71 3.51 -41.63
C LYS A 11 -9.11 4.92 -41.55
N TYR A 12 -9.77 5.91 -42.15
CA TYR A 12 -9.35 7.32 -42.06
C TYR A 12 -9.33 7.81 -40.62
N HIS A 13 -10.39 7.56 -39.85
CA HIS A 13 -10.51 8.03 -38.48
C HIS A 13 -9.50 7.35 -37.53
N ILE A 14 -9.25 6.05 -37.69
CA ILE A 14 -8.19 5.35 -36.94
C ILE A 14 -6.82 5.92 -37.28
N LYS A 15 -6.50 6.09 -38.57
CA LYS A 15 -5.21 6.65 -39.00
C LYS A 15 -5.00 8.05 -38.43
N ARG A 16 -6.03 8.90 -38.49
CA ARG A 16 -5.98 10.25 -37.98
C ARG A 16 -5.86 10.31 -36.46
N ALA A 17 -6.47 9.39 -35.74
CA ALA A 17 -6.28 9.25 -34.30
C ALA A 17 -4.83 8.86 -33.98
N LEU A 18 -4.26 7.87 -34.70
CA LEU A 18 -2.86 7.45 -34.53
C LEU A 18 -1.88 8.59 -34.79
N GLU A 19 -2.03 9.32 -35.91
CA GLU A 19 -1.13 10.41 -36.30
C GLU A 19 -1.13 11.59 -35.31
N ARG A 20 -2.17 11.71 -34.49
CA ARG A 20 -2.38 12.84 -33.55
C ARG A 20 -2.20 12.43 -32.09
N SER A 21 -1.67 11.23 -31.84
CA SER A 21 -1.58 10.70 -30.49
C SER A 21 -0.16 10.29 -30.16
N HIS A 22 0.33 10.78 -29.02
CA HIS A 22 1.64 10.44 -28.46
C HIS A 22 1.54 9.42 -27.32
N SER A 23 0.32 8.99 -26.98
CA SER A 23 0.08 7.94 -25.99
C SER A 23 -1.15 7.10 -26.35
N ILE A 24 -1.25 5.90 -25.77
CA ILE A 24 -2.42 5.03 -25.91
C ILE A 24 -3.69 5.74 -25.41
N SER A 25 -3.59 6.49 -24.30
CA SER A 25 -4.73 7.23 -23.75
C SER A 25 -5.20 8.32 -24.71
N GLU A 26 -4.27 9.03 -25.36
CA GLU A 26 -4.60 10.05 -26.34
C GLU A 26 -5.20 9.42 -27.60
N PHE A 27 -4.70 8.26 -28.02
CA PHE A 27 -5.24 7.50 -29.14
C PHE A 27 -6.71 7.13 -28.91
N SER A 28 -7.03 6.50 -27.78
CA SER A 28 -8.41 6.12 -27.45
C SER A 28 -9.34 7.34 -27.42
N LYS A 29 -8.90 8.43 -26.78
CA LYS A 29 -9.68 9.69 -26.72
C LYS A 29 -9.91 10.29 -28.11
N ASN A 30 -8.87 10.35 -28.94
CA ASN A 30 -8.97 10.88 -30.29
C ASN A 30 -9.85 10.00 -31.18
N LEU A 31 -9.80 8.68 -31.02
CA LEU A 31 -10.65 7.74 -31.75
C LEU A 31 -12.12 7.90 -31.36
N GLU A 32 -12.45 7.99 -30.08
CA GLU A 32 -13.81 8.24 -29.59
C GLU A 32 -14.38 9.56 -30.11
N LEU A 33 -13.63 10.67 -29.94
CA LEU A 33 -14.05 11.99 -30.44
C LEU A 33 -14.24 11.97 -31.96
N SER A 34 -13.34 11.30 -32.66
CA SER A 34 -13.40 11.18 -34.11
C SER A 34 -14.60 10.34 -34.57
N ALA A 35 -14.93 9.25 -33.85
CA ALA A 35 -16.06 8.38 -34.14
C ALA A 35 -17.41 9.07 -33.91
N GLN A 36 -17.54 9.85 -32.83
CA GLN A 36 -18.74 10.66 -32.55
C GLN A 36 -19.05 11.66 -33.67
N ASN A 37 -18.01 12.24 -34.29
CA ASN A 37 -18.16 13.22 -35.37
C ASN A 37 -18.40 12.61 -36.76
N ALA A 38 -18.20 11.30 -36.93
CA ALA A 38 -18.16 10.65 -38.24
C ALA A 38 -19.52 10.16 -38.79
N LYS A 39 -20.63 10.34 -38.06
CA LYS A 39 -21.98 9.85 -38.41
C LYS A 39 -22.01 8.35 -38.77
N PHE A 40 -21.26 7.54 -38.02
CA PHE A 40 -21.26 6.09 -38.19
C PHE A 40 -22.59 5.43 -37.82
N SER A 41 -22.80 4.20 -38.31
CA SER A 41 -23.93 3.38 -37.87
C SER A 41 -23.76 2.95 -36.41
N ASN A 42 -24.86 2.64 -35.72
CA ASN A 42 -24.83 2.17 -34.34
C ASN A 42 -23.98 0.90 -34.18
N ASN A 43 -24.02 -0.02 -35.16
CA ASN A 43 -23.19 -1.23 -35.13
C ASN A 43 -21.69 -0.88 -35.19
N THR A 44 -21.30 0.07 -36.04
CA THR A 44 -19.91 0.52 -36.14
C THR A 44 -19.46 1.25 -34.87
N LEU A 45 -20.32 2.08 -34.27
CA LEU A 45 -20.03 2.75 -33.00
C LEU A 45 -19.81 1.73 -31.87
N LYS A 46 -20.63 0.68 -31.81
CA LYS A 46 -20.47 -0.41 -30.83
C LYS A 46 -19.13 -1.14 -30.98
N ILE A 47 -18.72 -1.43 -32.22
CA ILE A 47 -17.40 -2.06 -32.47
C ILE A 47 -16.27 -1.14 -32.03
N ILE A 48 -16.38 0.17 -32.27
CA ILE A 48 -15.37 1.15 -31.81
C ILE A 48 -15.32 1.20 -30.29
N GLU A 49 -16.47 1.18 -29.61
CA GLU A 49 -16.55 1.13 -28.15
C GLU A 49 -15.94 -0.16 -27.58
N GLU A 50 -16.25 -1.32 -28.17
CA GLU A 50 -15.62 -2.59 -27.79
C GLU A 50 -14.10 -2.56 -27.99
N LEU A 51 -13.62 -1.97 -29.10
CA LEU A 51 -12.20 -1.78 -29.36
C LEU A 51 -11.54 -0.84 -28.33
N THR A 52 -12.14 0.31 -28.02
CA THR A 52 -11.55 1.26 -27.05
C THR A 52 -11.53 0.68 -25.64
N ASN A 53 -12.57 -0.08 -25.26
CA ASN A 53 -12.59 -0.85 -24.02
C ASN A 53 -11.51 -1.95 -23.99
N GLY A 54 -11.34 -2.69 -25.08
CA GLY A 54 -10.29 -3.70 -25.20
C GLY A 54 -8.88 -3.11 -25.11
N ILE A 55 -8.64 -1.96 -25.76
CA ILE A 55 -7.38 -1.22 -25.66
C ILE A 55 -7.15 -0.74 -24.23
N LYS A 56 -8.19 -0.23 -23.56
CA LYS A 56 -8.11 0.19 -22.16
C LYS A 56 -7.71 -0.97 -21.26
N GLN A 57 -8.39 -2.12 -21.39
CA GLN A 57 -8.09 -3.32 -20.60
C GLN A 57 -6.65 -3.80 -20.86
N ALA A 58 -6.23 -3.93 -22.12
CA ALA A 58 -4.88 -4.37 -22.46
C ALA A 58 -3.81 -3.39 -21.92
N SER A 59 -4.09 -2.08 -21.96
CA SER A 59 -3.21 -1.05 -21.38
C SER A 59 -3.10 -1.17 -19.87
N GLU A 60 -4.20 -1.47 -19.17
CA GLU A 60 -4.19 -1.70 -17.72
C GLU A 60 -3.44 -2.98 -17.36
N GLU A 61 -3.62 -4.07 -18.09
CA GLU A 61 -2.89 -5.33 -17.88
C GLU A 61 -1.37 -5.16 -18.12
N LEU A 62 -0.97 -4.43 -19.17
CA LEU A 62 0.44 -4.13 -19.43
C LEU A 62 1.05 -3.26 -18.35
N LYS A 63 0.31 -2.26 -17.85
CA LYS A 63 0.77 -1.42 -16.74
C LYS A 63 0.92 -2.22 -15.45
N GLU A 64 -0.04 -3.08 -15.12
CA GLU A 64 0.05 -3.90 -13.92
C GLU A 64 1.31 -4.78 -13.98
N LYS A 65 1.61 -5.39 -15.14
CA LYS A 65 2.86 -6.17 -15.31
C LYS A 65 4.13 -5.33 -15.32
N ALA A 66 4.10 -4.12 -15.86
CA ALA A 66 5.29 -3.26 -15.95
C ALA A 66 5.64 -2.55 -14.63
N PHE A 67 4.66 -2.35 -13.74
CA PHE A 67 4.82 -1.62 -12.48
C PHE A 67 4.63 -2.53 -11.24
N ASP A 68 4.67 -3.86 -11.42
CA ASP A 68 4.60 -4.84 -10.33
C ASP A 68 5.83 -5.76 -10.34
N PHE A 69 6.78 -5.47 -9.47
CA PHE A 69 8.00 -6.24 -9.25
C PHE A 69 7.86 -7.25 -8.10
N SER A 70 6.63 -7.57 -7.65
CA SER A 70 6.42 -8.44 -6.48
C SER A 70 7.08 -9.82 -6.59
N ASN A 71 7.28 -10.31 -7.82
CA ASN A 71 7.90 -11.60 -8.11
C ASN A 71 9.31 -11.46 -8.72
N GLU A 72 9.85 -10.25 -8.77
CA GLU A 72 11.16 -9.97 -9.38
C GLU A 72 12.12 -9.46 -8.32
N LYS A 73 13.36 -9.96 -8.31
CA LYS A 73 14.39 -9.48 -7.39
C LYS A 73 15.21 -8.40 -8.10
N LEU A 74 15.07 -7.17 -7.64
CA LEU A 74 15.84 -6.02 -8.13
C LEU A 74 17.13 -5.85 -7.30
N THR A 75 18.13 -5.24 -7.93
CA THR A 75 19.32 -4.73 -7.23
C THR A 75 18.96 -3.46 -6.43
N ASN A 76 19.75 -3.14 -5.41
CA ASN A 76 19.50 -1.94 -4.60
C ASN A 76 19.64 -0.66 -5.42
N GLU A 77 20.51 -0.65 -6.42
CA GLU A 77 20.71 0.45 -7.36
C GLU A 77 19.45 0.69 -8.21
N GLN A 78 18.87 -0.37 -8.78
CA GLN A 78 17.62 -0.29 -9.55
C GLN A 78 16.47 0.22 -8.68
N ILE A 79 16.34 -0.28 -7.44
CA ILE A 79 15.30 0.17 -6.51
C ILE A 79 15.46 1.67 -6.23
N LYS A 80 16.68 2.13 -5.93
CA LYS A 80 16.96 3.55 -5.66
C LYS A 80 16.69 4.44 -6.89
N GLU A 81 17.02 3.97 -8.09
CA GLU A 81 16.74 4.69 -9.34
C GLU A 81 15.23 4.88 -9.54
N LEU A 82 14.45 3.80 -9.39
CA LEU A 82 12.99 3.85 -9.49
C LEU A 82 12.37 4.78 -8.45
N LEU A 83 12.85 4.74 -7.21
CA LEU A 83 12.38 5.63 -6.12
C LEU A 83 12.81 7.10 -6.26
N ASN A 84 13.83 7.37 -7.09
CA ASN A 84 14.29 8.72 -7.40
C ASN A 84 13.63 9.33 -8.64
N ASN A 85 13.02 8.51 -9.48
CA ASN A 85 12.36 8.98 -10.69
C ASN A 85 11.09 9.80 -10.35
N ALA A 86 11.10 11.09 -10.68
CA ALA A 86 9.99 12.00 -10.40
C ALA A 86 8.75 11.78 -11.30
N GLU A 87 8.91 11.10 -12.44
CA GLU A 87 7.82 10.76 -13.35
C GLU A 87 7.00 9.56 -12.88
N ILE A 88 7.58 8.75 -11.98
CA ILE A 88 6.95 7.55 -11.45
C ILE A 88 6.16 7.91 -10.18
N PRO A 89 4.83 7.65 -10.14
CA PRO A 89 4.05 7.87 -8.94
C PRO A 89 4.55 7.02 -7.77
N THR A 90 4.66 7.63 -6.59
CA THR A 90 5.03 6.95 -5.32
C THR A 90 3.81 6.63 -4.45
N SER A 91 2.60 6.92 -4.93
CA SER A 91 1.34 6.66 -4.23
C SER A 91 0.16 6.44 -5.17
N GLY A 92 -0.88 5.78 -4.68
CA GLY A 92 -2.11 5.53 -5.42
C GLY A 92 -2.02 4.36 -6.40
N ARG A 93 -2.99 4.29 -7.32
CA ARG A 93 -3.20 3.13 -8.21
C ARG A 93 -2.00 2.86 -9.13
N ASP A 94 -1.40 3.92 -9.64
CA ASP A 94 -0.37 3.85 -10.68
C ASP A 94 1.08 3.79 -10.11
N ALA A 95 1.23 3.59 -8.79
CA ALA A 95 2.54 3.46 -8.16
C ALA A 95 3.15 2.06 -8.34
N ILE A 96 4.47 1.99 -8.45
CA ILE A 96 5.23 0.74 -8.49
C ILE A 96 4.99 -0.07 -7.22
N THR A 97 4.64 -1.35 -7.36
CA THR A 97 4.70 -2.33 -6.28
C THR A 97 6.04 -3.06 -6.35
N PHE A 98 6.84 -2.98 -5.30
CA PHE A 98 8.21 -3.50 -5.33
C PHE A 98 8.32 -4.95 -4.86
N GLY A 99 7.43 -5.45 -4.02
CA GLY A 99 7.56 -6.77 -3.40
C GLY A 99 8.37 -6.79 -2.11
N VAL A 100 7.99 -7.67 -1.20
CA VAL A 100 8.68 -7.90 0.09
C VAL A 100 10.13 -8.38 -0.10
N ASN A 101 10.40 -9.12 -1.17
CA ASN A 101 11.72 -9.60 -1.55
C ASN A 101 12.70 -8.46 -1.87
N ASN A 102 12.20 -7.25 -2.18
CA ASN A 102 13.00 -6.06 -2.47
C ASN A 102 13.15 -5.11 -1.29
N LEU A 103 12.42 -5.33 -0.18
CA LEU A 103 12.58 -4.57 1.04
C LEU A 103 13.70 -5.17 1.90
N ASN A 104 14.79 -4.44 2.11
CA ASN A 104 15.94 -4.86 2.91
C ASN A 104 16.49 -3.68 3.74
N PRO A 105 17.41 -3.90 4.70
CA PRO A 105 17.85 -2.85 5.62
C PRO A 105 18.44 -1.63 4.91
N GLU A 106 19.18 -1.83 3.82
CA GLU A 106 19.79 -0.75 3.04
C GLU A 106 18.72 0.10 2.33
N ILE A 107 17.68 -0.53 1.80
CA ILE A 107 16.55 0.19 1.19
C ILE A 107 15.76 0.95 2.27
N VAL A 108 15.51 0.36 3.44
CA VAL A 108 14.86 1.07 4.55
C VAL A 108 15.67 2.30 4.97
N GLU A 109 17.00 2.15 5.11
CA GLU A 109 17.88 3.28 5.40
C GLU A 109 17.82 4.35 4.31
N PHE A 110 17.81 3.95 3.04
CA PHE A 110 17.68 4.88 1.92
C PHE A 110 16.35 5.65 1.97
N LEU A 111 15.23 4.96 2.24
CA LEU A 111 13.92 5.59 2.39
C LEU A 111 13.92 6.64 3.49
N HIS A 112 14.52 6.29 4.64
CA HIS A 112 14.66 7.18 5.77
C HIS A 112 15.55 8.38 5.47
N LYS A 113 16.74 8.19 4.90
CA LYS A 113 17.69 9.30 4.69
C LYS A 113 17.30 10.26 3.56
N ASN A 114 16.49 9.82 2.61
CA ASN A 114 16.21 10.58 1.39
C ASN A 114 14.75 11.02 1.25
N ASN A 115 13.97 10.96 2.34
CA ASN A 115 12.56 11.32 2.37
C ASN A 115 11.75 10.61 1.26
N LYS A 116 11.90 9.28 1.17
CA LYS A 116 11.23 8.46 0.15
C LYS A 116 10.18 7.56 0.75
N LYS A 117 9.39 6.99 -0.14
CA LYS A 117 8.32 6.04 0.15
C LYS A 117 8.33 4.91 -0.86
N MET A 118 8.01 3.71 -0.39
CA MET A 118 7.94 2.49 -1.18
C MET A 118 6.58 1.81 -0.96
N ILE A 119 5.93 1.37 -2.04
CA ILE A 119 4.80 0.44 -1.97
C ILE A 119 5.35 -0.97 -2.01
N ILE A 120 4.98 -1.79 -1.03
CA ILE A 120 5.58 -3.11 -0.81
C ILE A 120 4.77 -4.19 -1.50
N GLU A 121 3.50 -4.34 -1.14
CA GLU A 121 2.65 -5.42 -1.65
C GLU A 121 1.16 -5.04 -1.55
N LYS A 122 0.30 -5.81 -2.21
CA LYS A 122 -1.16 -5.74 -1.98
C LYS A 122 -1.47 -6.27 -0.57
N ALA A 123 -2.48 -5.68 0.09
CA ALA A 123 -2.95 -6.18 1.37
C ALA A 123 -3.44 -7.63 1.23
N SER A 124 -3.13 -8.46 2.21
CA SER A 124 -3.56 -9.86 2.26
C SER A 124 -5.07 -9.97 2.48
N ASN A 125 -5.66 -11.12 2.13
CA ASN A 125 -7.08 -11.37 2.37
C ASN A 125 -7.47 -11.18 3.85
N LYS A 126 -6.61 -11.60 4.78
CA LYS A 126 -6.82 -11.44 6.22
C LYS A 126 -6.88 -9.96 6.63
N GLU A 127 -5.99 -9.12 6.09
CA GLU A 127 -6.02 -7.67 6.33
C GLU A 127 -7.27 -7.04 5.73
N LEU A 128 -7.65 -7.44 4.50
CA LEU A 128 -8.85 -6.94 3.85
C LEU A 128 -10.12 -7.33 4.62
N GLU A 129 -10.20 -8.54 5.18
CA GLU A 129 -11.31 -8.99 6.01
C GLU A 129 -11.50 -8.14 7.26
N LEU A 130 -10.39 -7.82 7.94
CA LEU A 130 -10.40 -6.93 9.09
C LEU A 130 -10.79 -5.49 8.74
N LEU A 131 -10.64 -5.08 7.48
CA LEU A 131 -10.88 -3.70 7.01
C LEU A 131 -12.17 -3.57 6.19
N LYS A 132 -13.05 -4.58 6.17
CA LYS A 132 -14.27 -4.58 5.33
C LYS A 132 -15.22 -3.42 5.63
N ASP A 133 -15.39 -3.08 6.91
CA ASP A 133 -16.35 -2.05 7.35
C ASP A 133 -15.80 -0.63 7.23
N ALA A 134 -14.54 -0.51 6.81
CA ALA A 134 -13.76 0.71 6.88
C ALA A 134 -14.06 1.75 5.78
N ASN A 135 -15.11 1.52 5.00
CA ASN A 135 -15.50 2.35 3.85
C ASN A 135 -14.37 2.51 2.80
N PHE A 136 -13.34 1.64 2.83
CA PHE A 136 -12.19 1.69 1.93
C PHE A 136 -12.44 0.93 0.63
N LYS A 137 -11.84 1.42 -0.46
CA LYS A 137 -12.03 0.87 -1.80
C LYS A 137 -11.18 -0.38 -2.01
N GLN A 138 -11.52 -1.14 -3.05
CA GLN A 138 -10.70 -2.25 -3.57
C GLN A 138 -9.26 -1.78 -3.89
N ASN A 139 -8.28 -2.69 -3.78
CA ASN A 139 -6.84 -2.48 -4.06
C ASN A 139 -6.02 -1.74 -2.99
N ILE A 140 -6.21 -2.07 -1.70
CA ILE A 140 -5.34 -1.57 -0.63
C ILE A 140 -3.92 -2.14 -0.79
N ARG A 141 -2.89 -1.29 -0.64
CA ARG A 141 -1.48 -1.70 -0.71
C ARG A 141 -0.69 -1.28 0.53
N ALA A 142 0.16 -2.16 1.04
CA ALA A 142 1.06 -1.85 2.13
C ALA A 142 2.17 -0.91 1.67
N SER A 143 2.48 0.10 2.49
CA SER A 143 3.53 1.06 2.17
C SER A 143 4.39 1.42 3.37
N LEU A 144 5.63 1.81 3.08
CA LEU A 144 6.63 2.26 4.05
C LEU A 144 7.19 3.59 3.58
N ASP A 145 7.09 4.61 4.43
CA ASP A 145 7.60 5.96 4.16
C ASP A 145 8.60 6.43 5.21
N HIS A 146 9.27 7.54 4.87
CA HIS A 146 10.21 8.23 5.74
C HIS A 146 9.62 8.54 7.12
N ASP A 147 8.41 9.08 7.19
CA ASP A 147 7.81 9.54 8.45
C ASP A 147 7.59 8.38 9.42
N ALA A 148 7.13 7.22 8.91
CA ALA A 148 7.00 6.00 9.69
C ALA A 148 8.35 5.53 10.25
N ILE A 149 9.38 5.48 9.41
CA ILE A 149 10.72 5.03 9.82
C ILE A 149 11.31 5.98 10.87
N ALA A 150 11.20 7.29 10.62
CA ALA A 150 11.66 8.32 11.54
C ALA A 150 10.94 8.25 12.88
N HIS A 151 9.62 8.03 12.87
CA HIS A 151 8.82 7.84 14.08
C HIS A 151 9.30 6.65 14.91
N ILE A 152 9.44 5.49 14.25
CA ILE A 152 9.86 4.24 14.88
C ILE A 152 11.26 4.39 15.48
N LEU A 153 12.23 4.89 14.72
CA LEU A 153 13.60 5.02 15.22
C LEU A 153 13.75 6.08 16.30
N LYS A 154 12.96 7.16 16.26
CA LYS A 154 12.94 8.17 17.31
C LYS A 154 12.46 7.61 18.65
N ARG A 155 11.47 6.70 18.63
CA ARG A 155 10.85 6.16 19.86
C ARG A 155 11.45 4.84 20.31
N HIS A 156 11.79 3.97 19.38
CA HIS A 156 12.21 2.59 19.64
C HIS A 156 13.56 2.26 19.01
N GLY A 157 14.23 3.19 18.32
CA GLY A 157 15.56 2.97 17.77
C GLY A 157 16.64 2.87 18.83
N VAL A 158 17.83 2.35 18.47
CA VAL A 158 18.96 2.10 19.39
C VAL A 158 19.33 3.26 20.31
N ASN A 159 19.12 4.51 19.87
CA ASN A 159 19.45 5.73 20.61
C ASN A 159 18.25 6.39 21.30
N SER A 160 17.06 5.77 21.24
CA SER A 160 15.82 6.35 21.75
C SER A 160 15.80 6.41 23.28
N ILE A 161 14.93 7.27 23.81
CA ILE A 161 14.73 7.36 25.26
C ILE A 161 14.12 6.08 25.81
N ASN A 162 13.24 5.41 25.07
CA ASN A 162 12.61 4.18 25.56
C ASN A 162 13.63 3.03 25.67
N VAL A 163 14.55 2.92 24.71
CA VAL A 163 15.62 1.91 24.77
C VAL A 163 16.55 2.20 25.96
N LYS A 164 16.85 3.47 26.23
CA LYS A 164 17.58 3.86 27.46
C LYS A 164 16.81 3.52 28.74
N ASN A 165 15.49 3.43 28.68
CA ASN A 165 14.62 3.04 29.78
C ASN A 165 14.35 1.51 29.83
N GLY A 166 15.03 0.71 29.00
CA GLY A 166 14.96 -0.76 29.05
C GLY A 166 14.10 -1.43 27.98
N GLU A 167 13.55 -0.70 27.00
CA GLU A 167 12.93 -1.33 25.82
C GLU A 167 13.98 -1.96 24.90
N SER A 168 13.60 -3.02 24.19
CA SER A 168 14.44 -3.61 23.14
C SER A 168 14.43 -2.74 21.89
N PRO A 169 15.59 -2.49 21.25
CA PRO A 169 15.66 -1.59 20.11
C PRO A 169 15.07 -2.19 18.83
N ILE A 170 14.59 -1.29 17.97
CA ILE A 170 14.21 -1.51 16.58
C ILE A 170 15.30 -0.95 15.67
N THR A 171 15.69 -1.75 14.68
CA THR A 171 16.71 -1.44 13.68
C THR A 171 16.09 -1.38 12.28
N TYR A 172 16.88 -0.99 11.27
CA TYR A 172 16.44 -1.10 9.88
C TYR A 172 16.17 -2.55 9.45
N GLU A 173 16.84 -3.53 10.07
CA GLU A 173 16.59 -4.94 9.81
C GLU A 173 15.23 -5.38 10.35
N ASP A 174 14.87 -4.95 11.55
CA ASP A 174 13.53 -5.19 12.09
C ASP A 174 12.47 -4.56 11.18
N ILE A 175 12.65 -3.28 10.78
CA ILE A 175 11.71 -2.58 9.91
C ILE A 175 11.62 -3.24 8.54
N ALA A 176 12.72 -3.70 7.94
CA ALA A 176 12.68 -4.40 6.65
C ALA A 176 11.83 -5.68 6.70
N ASN A 177 11.76 -6.32 7.88
CA ASN A 177 11.00 -7.54 8.10
C ASN A 177 9.55 -7.31 8.56
N TYR A 178 9.06 -6.07 8.64
CA TYR A 178 7.74 -5.78 9.23
C TYR A 178 6.58 -6.51 8.51
N ARG A 179 6.64 -6.68 7.18
CA ARG A 179 5.62 -7.43 6.44
C ARG A 179 5.63 -8.92 6.77
N TYR A 180 6.80 -9.52 6.99
CA TYR A 180 6.89 -10.89 7.47
C TYR A 180 6.21 -11.03 8.83
N ILE A 181 6.45 -10.08 9.75
CA ILE A 181 5.83 -10.06 11.07
C ILE A 181 4.30 -9.99 10.96
N VAL A 182 3.77 -9.11 10.11
CA VAL A 182 2.32 -8.96 9.90
C VAL A 182 1.71 -10.23 9.31
N ASN A 183 2.31 -10.78 8.25
CA ASN A 183 1.78 -11.94 7.54
C ASN A 183 1.85 -13.24 8.37
N HIS A 184 2.74 -13.31 9.36
CA HIS A 184 2.91 -14.47 10.24
C HIS A 184 2.51 -14.19 11.69
N ALA A 185 1.79 -13.10 11.95
CA ALA A 185 1.40 -12.70 13.29
C ALA A 185 0.51 -13.75 13.98
N ASP A 186 0.76 -13.96 15.26
CA ASP A 186 0.00 -14.88 16.11
C ASP A 186 -1.38 -14.30 16.46
N ALA A 187 -1.51 -12.97 16.47
CA ALA A 187 -2.79 -12.27 16.49
C ALA A 187 -2.75 -11.01 15.62
N ILE A 188 -3.87 -10.67 14.98
CA ILE A 188 -4.07 -9.40 14.31
C ILE A 188 -5.44 -8.88 14.74
N LEU A 189 -5.47 -7.66 15.27
CA LEU A 189 -6.69 -7.02 15.75
C LEU A 189 -6.98 -5.78 14.91
N ARG A 190 -8.25 -5.50 14.67
CA ARG A 190 -8.69 -4.18 14.23
C ARG A 190 -8.64 -3.25 15.44
N THR A 191 -7.98 -2.12 15.29
CA THR A 191 -7.80 -1.10 16.31
C THR A 191 -8.27 0.27 15.79
N LEU A 192 -8.29 1.27 16.66
CA LEU A 192 -8.41 2.66 16.27
C LEU A 192 -7.09 3.36 16.52
N ASP A 193 -6.64 4.17 15.58
CA ASP A 193 -5.50 5.04 15.81
C ASP A 193 -5.89 6.23 16.74
N LYS A 194 -4.91 7.06 17.08
CA LYS A 194 -5.11 8.24 17.94
C LYS A 194 -6.10 9.28 17.38
N TYR A 195 -6.43 9.22 16.09
CA TYR A 195 -7.42 10.07 15.41
C TYR A 195 -8.78 9.37 15.24
N LYS A 196 -8.95 8.19 15.83
CA LYS A 196 -10.13 7.33 15.69
C LYS A 196 -10.32 6.84 14.25
N GLU A 197 -9.24 6.81 13.47
CA GLU A 197 -9.22 6.20 12.15
C GLU A 197 -8.91 4.70 12.30
N GLU A 198 -9.37 3.91 11.35
CA GLU A 198 -9.22 2.46 11.42
C GLU A 198 -7.77 2.03 11.19
N ALA A 199 -7.29 1.18 12.09
CA ALA A 199 -5.97 0.59 12.04
C ALA A 199 -6.06 -0.92 12.25
N ILE A 200 -4.96 -1.60 11.91
CA ILE A 200 -4.73 -2.98 12.30
C ILE A 200 -3.44 -3.05 13.11
N THR A 201 -3.47 -3.86 14.17
CA THR A 201 -2.29 -4.13 14.98
C THR A 201 -2.00 -5.62 14.95
N ALA A 202 -0.82 -5.97 14.45
CA ALA A 202 -0.31 -7.32 14.37
C ALA A 202 0.66 -7.59 15.54
N PHE A 203 0.53 -8.76 16.14
CA PHE A 203 1.33 -9.22 17.26
C PHE A 203 2.01 -10.52 16.89
N LYS A 204 3.35 -10.53 16.89
CA LYS A 204 4.16 -11.73 16.68
C LYS A 204 4.96 -12.04 17.94
N GLN A 205 4.70 -13.18 18.56
CA GLN A 205 5.48 -13.68 19.67
C GLN A 205 6.85 -14.18 19.17
N ILE A 206 7.92 -13.75 19.84
CA ILE A 206 9.30 -14.21 19.64
C ILE A 206 9.91 -14.47 21.00
N ASN A 207 10.26 -15.72 21.31
CA ASN A 207 10.91 -16.18 22.56
C ASN A 207 11.32 -15.07 23.56
N GLY A 208 10.44 -14.75 24.52
CA GLY A 208 10.69 -13.77 25.58
C GLY A 208 10.15 -12.35 25.33
N TYR A 209 9.71 -12.01 24.12
CA TYR A 209 9.10 -10.73 23.77
C TYR A 209 8.09 -10.86 22.62
N ALA A 210 7.32 -9.82 22.34
CA ALA A 210 6.43 -9.73 21.20
C ALA A 210 6.81 -8.55 20.32
N VAL A 211 6.81 -8.74 19.00
CA VAL A 211 6.91 -7.65 18.04
C VAL A 211 5.50 -7.17 17.72
N VAL A 212 5.25 -5.89 17.93
CA VAL A 212 3.97 -5.23 17.66
C VAL A 212 4.14 -4.33 16.45
N VAL A 213 3.28 -4.48 15.46
CA VAL A 213 3.27 -3.67 14.22
C VAL A 213 1.89 -3.08 14.04
N GLU A 214 1.81 -1.75 13.99
CA GLU A 214 0.56 -1.03 13.74
C GLU A 214 0.58 -0.44 12.33
N GLN A 215 -0.48 -0.66 11.58
CA GLN A 215 -0.69 -0.03 10.28
C GLN A 215 -2.07 0.62 10.22
N ALA A 216 -2.17 1.75 9.53
CA ALA A 216 -3.44 2.46 9.34
C ALA A 216 -3.68 2.70 7.85
N VAL A 217 -4.95 2.64 7.45
CA VAL A 217 -5.34 2.92 6.07
C VAL A 217 -5.49 4.43 5.88
N ASN A 218 -4.85 4.98 4.86
CA ASN A 218 -4.99 6.40 4.52
C ASN A 218 -6.02 6.63 3.40
N LYS A 219 -6.32 7.91 3.12
CA LYS A 219 -7.24 8.33 2.04
C LYS A 219 -6.81 7.92 0.62
N LYS A 220 -5.58 7.42 0.45
CA LYS A 220 -5.03 6.93 -0.83
C LYS A 220 -5.17 5.41 -0.98
N ASN A 221 -5.90 4.73 -0.09
CA ASN A 221 -6.03 3.27 0.01
C ASN A 221 -4.67 2.58 0.24
N GLU A 222 -3.86 3.14 1.12
CA GLU A 222 -2.57 2.56 1.49
C GLU A 222 -2.57 2.19 2.95
N LEU A 223 -2.10 0.98 3.25
CA LEU A 223 -1.87 0.48 4.59
C LEU A 223 -0.47 0.92 5.04
N VAL A 224 -0.39 2.12 5.62
CA VAL A 224 0.85 2.78 6.00
C VAL A 224 1.32 2.26 7.36
N LEU A 225 2.60 1.89 7.47
CA LEU A 225 3.21 1.57 8.77
C LEU A 225 3.18 2.79 9.69
N LYS A 226 2.66 2.65 10.91
CA LYS A 226 2.56 3.75 11.88
C LYS A 226 3.59 3.63 12.99
N THR A 227 3.72 2.43 13.53
CA THR A 227 4.74 2.13 14.52
C THR A 227 5.10 0.64 14.51
N MET A 228 6.27 0.33 15.05
CA MET A 228 6.78 -1.00 15.28
C MET A 228 7.62 -0.95 16.55
N PHE A 229 7.40 -1.88 17.48
CA PHE A 229 8.18 -1.97 18.72
C PHE A 229 8.21 -3.39 19.28
N LYS A 230 9.12 -3.63 20.22
CA LYS A 230 9.26 -4.90 20.94
C LYS A 230 8.71 -4.74 22.37
N SER A 231 7.64 -5.46 22.68
CA SER A 231 7.03 -5.54 24.01
C SER A 231 7.59 -6.73 24.77
N ASN A 232 7.99 -6.58 26.03
CA ASN A 232 8.51 -7.69 26.81
C ASN A 232 7.42 -8.73 27.14
N GLY A 233 7.79 -10.01 27.17
CA GLY A 233 6.91 -11.11 27.55
C GLY A 233 5.92 -11.56 26.48
N ASP A 234 4.78 -12.10 26.94
CA ASP A 234 3.69 -12.60 26.09
C ASP A 234 2.90 -11.44 25.47
N TYR A 235 2.63 -11.49 24.17
CA TYR A 235 1.82 -10.49 23.47
C TYR A 235 0.43 -10.29 24.07
N LYS A 236 -0.15 -11.32 24.72
CA LYS A 236 -1.45 -11.22 25.40
C LYS A 236 -1.42 -10.30 26.61
N ASN A 237 -0.23 -10.04 27.15
CA ASN A 237 -0.05 -9.11 28.26
C ASN A 237 0.05 -7.66 27.80
N ASN A 238 0.19 -7.40 26.51
CA ASN A 238 0.27 -6.05 25.95
C ASN A 238 -1.05 -5.30 26.14
N ASP A 239 -0.98 -4.02 26.51
CA ASP A 239 -2.15 -3.21 26.81
C ASP A 239 -3.07 -3.04 25.60
N VAL A 240 -2.50 -2.86 24.39
CA VAL A 240 -3.28 -2.79 23.14
C VAL A 240 -3.98 -4.12 22.88
N TYR A 241 -3.32 -5.25 23.13
CA TYR A 241 -3.98 -6.54 22.98
C TYR A 241 -5.14 -6.68 23.96
N LYS A 242 -4.95 -6.37 25.25
CA LYS A 242 -6.00 -6.46 26.27
C LYS A 242 -7.19 -5.55 25.96
N GLU A 243 -6.92 -4.33 25.53
CA GLU A 243 -7.95 -3.33 25.22
C GLU A 243 -8.81 -3.76 24.02
N PHE A 244 -8.19 -4.26 22.95
CA PHE A 244 -8.88 -4.52 21.68
C PHE A 244 -9.28 -5.98 21.47
N SER A 245 -8.71 -6.95 22.19
CA SER A 245 -9.05 -8.37 22.02
C SER A 245 -10.50 -8.69 22.38
N SER A 246 -11.09 -7.96 23.34
CA SER A 246 -12.50 -8.10 23.74
C SER A 246 -13.49 -7.56 22.70
N THR A 247 -13.04 -6.74 21.75
CA THR A 247 -13.86 -6.19 20.66
C THR A 247 -13.67 -6.90 19.32
N SER A 248 -12.77 -7.89 19.28
CA SER A 248 -12.31 -8.52 18.04
C SER A 248 -13.27 -9.56 17.42
N LEU A 249 -14.49 -9.74 17.95
CA LEU A 249 -15.46 -10.72 17.45
C LEU A 249 -16.89 -10.21 17.21
N ASP A 250 -17.22 -8.97 17.57
CA ASP A 250 -18.55 -8.43 17.32
C ASP A 250 -18.48 -7.28 16.30
N THR A 251 -18.99 -7.55 15.10
CA THR A 251 -19.16 -6.60 13.97
C THR A 251 -20.09 -5.41 14.29
N ASN A 252 -20.49 -5.23 15.55
CA ASN A 252 -21.32 -4.13 16.05
C ASN A 252 -20.79 -3.48 17.34
N ALA A 253 -19.62 -3.89 17.86
CA ALA A 253 -19.05 -3.26 19.05
C ALA A 253 -18.31 -1.97 18.68
N LYS A 254 -18.72 -0.83 19.27
CA LYS A 254 -17.96 0.42 19.21
C LYS A 254 -16.55 0.16 19.75
N VAL A 255 -15.56 0.31 18.87
CA VAL A 255 -14.15 0.08 19.20
C VAL A 255 -13.65 1.15 20.19
N PRO A 256 -13.04 0.76 21.33
CA PRO A 256 -12.37 1.66 22.26
C PRO A 256 -11.20 2.43 21.62
N HIS A 257 -10.75 3.52 22.24
CA HIS A 257 -9.76 4.44 21.68
C HIS A 257 -8.32 3.95 21.82
N GLY A 258 -7.50 4.06 20.76
CA GLY A 258 -6.10 3.62 20.81
C GLY A 258 -5.08 4.68 21.26
N LEU A 259 -4.05 4.16 21.93
CA LEU A 259 -2.71 4.69 22.21
C LEU A 259 -2.57 6.16 22.64
N SER A 260 -2.74 6.37 23.95
CA SER A 260 -1.87 7.29 24.70
C SER A 260 -0.56 6.56 25.02
N SER A 261 0.57 7.17 24.69
CA SER A 261 1.92 6.62 24.92
C SER A 261 2.35 6.65 26.40
N HIS A 262 1.52 6.12 27.30
CA HIS A 262 1.90 5.89 28.70
C HIS A 262 2.14 4.40 28.90
N SER A 263 3.34 3.95 28.56
CA SER A 263 3.90 2.75 29.18
C SER A 263 3.93 3.00 30.70
N GLY A 264 3.17 2.22 31.46
CA GLY A 264 3.15 2.27 32.91
C GLY A 264 4.56 2.12 33.48
N ALA A 265 5.09 3.23 34.01
CA ALA A 265 6.18 3.15 34.96
C ALA A 265 5.56 2.73 36.30
N GLU A 266 5.59 1.43 36.61
CA GLU A 266 5.50 1.02 38.00
C GLU A 266 6.71 1.62 38.74
N LYS A 267 6.46 2.64 39.55
CA LYS A 267 7.41 3.08 40.57
C LYS A 267 7.60 1.95 41.55
N ASN A 268 8.71 1.24 41.45
CA ASN A 268 9.22 0.45 42.56
C ASN A 268 9.66 1.43 43.65
N ASN A 269 8.78 1.62 44.65
CA ASN A 269 9.16 2.22 45.92
C ASN A 269 9.89 1.15 46.75
N THR A 270 11.20 1.31 46.89
CA THR A 270 11.99 0.80 48.02
C THR A 270 12.92 1.91 48.48
#